data_AF-M3J8U7-F1
#
_entry.id   AF-M3J8U7-F1
#
_cell.length_a   1.000
_cell.length_b   1.000
_cell.length_c   1.000
_cell.angle_alpha   90.00
_cell.angle_beta   90.00
_cell.angle_gamma   90.00
#
_symmetry.space_group_name_H-M   'P 1'
#
loop_
_entity.id
_entity.type
_entity.pdbx_description
1 polymer ?
#
loop_
_entity_poly.entity_id
_entity_poly.type
_entity_poly.pdbx_seq_one_letter_code
_entity_poly.pdbx_strand_id
1 'polypeptide(L)'
;MSSLYPLPFNEQLIFFYNTASATLWFCCFGRFLILLPLVGRKFLPGGIADFFHVVCVLPLIGSILIRGALNTKWKLSSLWSLSNGLKMVWICYGVIFPHPKIAKHTSYSLLITAWCLQYFIHYSYHAFRIKTKRSPHFLFWLEYNNFYLTYPLGLVAEMILLFLSLAFVEENSLYDYVLKSAFLAYIPVAYFAWGHLQERKKVKYTEIMNKRNISRVRNSQDPVGTTATSVELREM
;
A
#
# COMPACT_ATOMS: atom_id res chain seq x y z
N MET A 1 -6.85 -31.67 -4.25
CA MET A 1 -6.42 -30.36 -3.69
C MET A 1 -5.02 -30.08 -4.19
N SER A 2 -4.86 -29.16 -5.14
CA SER A 2 -3.57 -28.74 -5.69
C SER A 2 -2.65 -28.27 -4.56
N SER A 3 -1.51 -28.92 -4.38
CA SER A 3 -0.54 -28.62 -3.32
C SER A 3 -0.13 -27.15 -3.38
N LEU A 4 -0.62 -26.36 -2.43
CA LEU A 4 -0.06 -25.05 -2.15
C LEU A 4 1.42 -25.26 -1.82
N TYR A 5 2.30 -24.52 -2.50
CA TYR A 5 3.75 -24.62 -2.32
C TYR A 5 4.08 -24.46 -0.83
N PRO A 6 4.82 -25.38 -0.18
CA PRO A 6 5.20 -25.23 1.22
C PRO A 6 6.14 -24.03 1.32
N LEU A 7 5.64 -22.93 1.91
CA LEU A 7 6.42 -21.73 2.11
C LEU A 7 7.36 -21.90 3.31
N PRO A 8 8.60 -21.38 3.26
CA PRO A 8 9.46 -21.30 4.43
C PRO A 8 8.82 -20.40 5.50
N PHE A 9 9.16 -20.62 6.77
CA PHE A 9 8.54 -19.94 7.92
C PHE A 9 8.51 -18.41 7.78
N ASN A 10 9.58 -17.81 7.26
CA ASN A 10 9.66 -16.35 7.04
C ASN A 10 8.63 -15.86 6.02
N GLU A 11 8.42 -16.61 4.93
CA GLU A 11 7.43 -16.25 3.90
C GLU A 11 6.00 -16.48 4.40
N GLN A 12 5.77 -17.49 5.25
CA GLN A 12 4.48 -17.70 5.91
C GLN A 12 4.11 -16.53 6.83
N LEU A 13 5.08 -16.04 7.61
CA LEU A 13 4.89 -14.89 8.50
C LEU A 13 4.53 -13.63 7.70
N ILE A 14 5.24 -13.36 6.60
CA ILE A 14 4.93 -12.22 5.71
C ILE A 14 3.55 -12.40 5.03
N PHE A 15 3.20 -13.63 4.63
CA PHE A 15 1.88 -13.92 4.06
C PHE A 15 0.75 -13.65 5.06
N PHE A 16 0.89 -14.13 6.30
CA PHE A 16 -0.08 -13.90 7.37
C PHE A 16 -0.22 -12.41 7.65
N TYR A 17 0.91 -11.71 7.79
CA TYR A 17 0.93 -10.26 7.99
C TYR A 17 0.23 -9.49 6.88
N ASN A 18 0.49 -9.81 5.60
CA ASN A 18 -0.16 -9.15 4.47
C ASN A 18 -1.66 -9.44 4.43
N THR A 19 -2.07 -10.68 4.74
CA THR A 19 -3.49 -11.06 4.77
C THR A 19 -4.22 -10.33 5.90
N ALA A 20 -3.64 -10.33 7.11
CA ALA A 20 -4.18 -9.59 8.25
C ALA A 20 -4.27 -8.09 7.96
N SER A 21 -3.21 -7.50 7.38
CA SER A 21 -3.20 -6.08 7.01
C SER A 21 -4.27 -5.76 5.96
N ALA A 22 -4.44 -6.59 4.93
CA ALA A 22 -5.50 -6.42 3.94
C ALA A 22 -6.89 -6.46 4.58
N THR A 23 -7.14 -7.41 5.50
CA THR A 23 -8.42 -7.48 6.22
C THR A 23 -8.66 -6.27 7.11
N LEU A 24 -7.64 -5.75 7.80
CA LEU A 24 -7.77 -4.57 8.66
C LEU A 24 -8.09 -3.32 7.84
N TRP A 25 -7.42 -3.12 6.71
CA TRP A 25 -7.73 -2.02 5.79
C TRP A 25 -9.14 -2.14 5.18
N PHE A 26 -9.56 -3.36 4.84
CA PHE A 26 -10.93 -3.61 4.38
C PHE A 26 -11.97 -3.30 5.46
N CYS A 27 -11.74 -3.76 6.70
CA CYS A 27 -12.60 -3.45 7.83
C CYS A 27 -12.63 -1.95 8.14
N CYS A 28 -11.50 -1.25 8.00
CA CYS A 28 -11.43 0.20 8.14
C CYS A 28 -12.34 0.89 7.11
N PHE A 29 -12.24 0.46 5.86
CA PHE A 29 -13.06 0.98 4.78
C PHE A 29 -14.55 0.66 4.96
N GLY A 30 -14.89 -0.56 5.37
CA GLY A 30 -16.28 -0.95 5.67
C GLY A 30 -16.87 -0.13 6.81
N ARG A 31 -16.11 0.06 7.91
CA ARG A 31 -16.50 0.92 9.02
C ARG A 31 -16.70 2.36 8.58
N PHE A 32 -15.83 2.89 7.72
CA PHE A 32 -15.98 4.23 7.13
C PHE A 32 -17.28 4.36 6.32
N LEU A 33 -17.56 3.41 5.43
CA LEU A 33 -18.76 3.42 4.60
C LEU A 33 -20.06 3.33 5.42
N ILE A 34 -20.04 2.64 6.55
CA ILE A 34 -21.19 2.55 7.46
C ILE A 34 -21.35 3.83 8.29
N LEU A 35 -20.26 4.38 8.82
CA LEU A 35 -20.32 5.55 9.71
C LEU A 35 -20.70 6.84 8.96
N LEU A 36 -20.32 6.97 7.68
CA LEU A 36 -20.60 8.17 6.90
C LEU A 36 -22.10 8.49 6.78
N PRO A 37 -23.00 7.55 6.41
CA PRO A 37 -24.44 7.80 6.39
C PRO A 37 -25.08 7.83 7.78
N LEU A 38 -24.53 7.09 8.76
CA LEU A 38 -25.18 6.90 10.06
C LEU A 38 -24.96 8.07 11.03
N VAL A 39 -23.74 8.59 11.06
CA VAL A 39 -23.27 9.56 12.06
C VAL A 39 -23.00 10.93 11.42
N GLY A 40 -22.88 10.97 10.09
CA GLY A 40 -22.52 12.16 9.33
C GLY A 40 -21.07 12.58 9.54
N ARG A 41 -20.62 13.53 8.72
CA ARG A 41 -19.21 14.00 8.68
C ARG A 41 -18.71 14.60 10.00
N LYS A 42 -19.60 15.14 10.83
CA LYS A 42 -19.25 15.93 12.03
C LYS A 42 -18.75 15.09 13.20
N PHE A 43 -19.26 13.86 13.35
CA PHE A 43 -18.87 12.94 14.43
C PHE A 43 -18.12 11.71 13.92
N LEU A 44 -17.88 11.62 12.60
CA LEU A 44 -17.07 10.59 11.96
C LEU A 44 -15.69 10.40 12.64
N PRO A 45 -14.95 11.45 13.03
CA PRO A 45 -13.65 11.28 13.69
C PRO A 45 -13.72 10.50 15.00
N GLY A 46 -14.74 10.74 15.83
CA GLY A 46 -14.89 10.06 17.12
C GLY A 46 -15.13 8.56 16.99
N GLY A 47 -15.72 8.12 15.87
CA GLY A 47 -16.00 6.71 15.61
C GLY A 47 -14.90 5.97 14.85
N ILE A 48 -14.02 6.66 14.09
CA ILE A 48 -13.06 6.00 13.19
C ILE A 48 -11.59 6.29 13.49
N ALA A 49 -11.29 7.41 14.16
CA ALA A 49 -9.92 7.84 14.35
C ALA A 49 -9.07 6.75 15.00
N ASP A 50 -9.43 6.23 16.16
CA ASP A 50 -8.60 5.27 16.89
C ASP A 50 -8.23 4.04 16.04
N PHE A 51 -9.22 3.49 15.31
CA PHE A 51 -8.99 2.35 14.44
C PHE A 51 -8.09 2.72 13.25
N PHE A 52 -8.33 3.86 12.63
CA PHE A 52 -7.52 4.36 11.52
C PHE A 52 -6.08 4.60 11.93
N HIS A 53 -5.83 5.22 13.09
CA HIS A 53 -4.47 5.49 13.59
C HIS A 53 -3.68 4.19 13.76
N VAL A 54 -4.28 3.15 14.36
CA VAL A 54 -3.64 1.83 14.51
C VAL A 54 -3.32 1.21 13.16
N VAL A 55 -4.26 1.24 12.22
CA VAL A 55 -4.08 0.68 10.87
C VAL A 55 -3.00 1.43 10.07
N CYS A 56 -2.83 2.73 10.30
CA CYS A 56 -1.79 3.55 9.67
C CYS A 56 -0.36 3.20 10.12
N VAL A 57 -0.18 2.51 11.25
CA VAL A 57 1.13 2.04 11.70
C VAL A 57 1.55 0.76 10.96
N LEU A 58 0.60 0.02 10.38
CA LEU A 58 0.90 -1.23 9.67
C LEU A 58 1.92 -1.04 8.54
N PRO A 59 1.79 -0.11 7.59
CA PRO A 59 2.80 0.09 6.54
C PRO A 59 4.24 0.26 7.05
N LEU A 60 4.39 0.94 8.18
CA LEU A 60 5.69 1.12 8.84
C LEU A 60 6.20 -0.22 9.38
N ILE A 61 5.39 -0.93 10.17
CA ILE A 61 5.73 -2.25 10.73
C ILE A 61 6.06 -3.25 9.61
N GLY A 62 5.25 -3.30 8.55
CA GLY A 62 5.45 -4.19 7.42
C GLY A 62 6.79 -3.96 6.73
N SER A 63 7.22 -2.71 6.58
CA SER A 63 8.52 -2.37 5.99
C SER A 63 9.71 -2.86 6.84
N ILE A 64 9.55 -2.87 8.16
CA ILE A 64 10.55 -3.37 9.12
C ILE A 64 10.54 -4.91 9.15
N LEU A 65 9.35 -5.51 9.17
CA LEU A 65 9.15 -6.95 9.24
C LEU A 65 9.65 -7.66 7.98
N ILE A 66 9.35 -7.14 6.78
CA ILE A 66 9.87 -7.69 5.52
C ILE A 66 11.40 -7.65 5.50
N ARG A 67 12.00 -6.60 6.07
CA ARG A 67 13.45 -6.46 6.15
C ARG A 67 14.08 -7.44 7.13
N GLY A 68 13.52 -7.54 8.33
CA GLY A 68 13.98 -8.47 9.36
C GLY A 68 13.82 -9.93 8.95
N ALA A 69 12.71 -10.28 8.32
CA ALA A 69 12.43 -11.66 7.90
C ALA A 69 13.24 -12.12 6.67
N LEU A 70 13.68 -11.19 5.80
CA LEU A 70 14.37 -11.52 4.55
C LEU A 70 15.87 -11.13 4.53
N ASN A 71 16.44 -10.63 5.63
CA ASN A 71 17.85 -10.18 5.76
C ASN A 71 18.38 -9.43 4.52
N THR A 72 17.54 -8.62 3.90
CA THR A 72 17.84 -8.01 2.60
C THR A 72 18.64 -6.71 2.79
N LYS A 73 19.72 -6.55 2.02
CA LYS A 73 20.54 -5.31 2.01
C LYS A 73 19.68 -4.07 1.74
N TRP A 74 20.09 -2.93 2.30
CA TRP A 74 19.43 -1.64 2.08
C TRP A 74 19.46 -1.26 0.59
N LYS A 75 18.32 -1.37 -0.07
CA LYS A 75 18.07 -0.82 -1.41
C LYS A 75 17.31 0.50 -1.27
N LEU A 76 17.56 1.43 -2.20
CA LEU A 76 16.89 2.74 -2.25
C LEU A 76 15.34 2.61 -2.26
N SER A 77 14.83 1.55 -2.87
CA SER A 77 13.41 1.21 -2.88
C SER A 77 12.79 0.97 -1.50
N SER A 78 13.59 0.48 -0.56
CA SER A 78 13.13 0.15 0.79
C SER A 78 13.14 1.40 1.68
N LEU A 79 14.00 2.37 1.39
CA LEU A 79 13.98 3.69 2.05
C LEU A 79 12.72 4.46 1.66
N TRP A 80 12.33 4.41 0.39
CA TRP A 80 11.08 5.02 -0.08
C TRP A 80 9.85 4.48 0.66
N SER A 81 9.78 3.15 0.84
CA SER A 81 8.67 2.52 1.56
C SER A 81 8.63 2.92 3.04
N LEU A 82 9.80 3.00 3.68
CA LEU A 82 9.93 3.39 5.08
C LEU A 82 9.53 4.86 5.28
N SER A 83 10.01 5.74 4.41
CA SER A 83 9.68 7.17 4.41
C SER A 83 8.17 7.38 4.25
N ASN A 84 7.53 6.66 3.32
CA ASN A 84 6.08 6.74 3.16
C ASN A 84 5.32 6.26 4.41
N GLY A 85 5.77 5.17 5.05
CA GLY A 85 5.19 4.70 6.32
C GLY A 85 5.34 5.72 7.45
N LEU A 86 6.52 6.34 7.58
CA LEU A 86 6.79 7.37 8.57
C LEU A 86 5.93 8.62 8.33
N LYS A 87 5.80 9.04 7.06
CA LYS A 87 4.92 10.15 6.65
C LYS A 87 3.48 9.91 7.08
N MET A 88 2.96 8.70 6.88
CA MET A 88 1.60 8.34 7.29
C MET A 88 1.40 8.45 8.80
N VAL A 89 2.33 7.89 9.57
CA VAL A 89 2.30 7.96 11.04
C VAL A 89 2.41 9.41 11.51
N TRP A 90 3.28 10.22 10.90
CA TRP A 90 3.41 11.64 11.21
C TRP A 90 2.13 12.43 10.91
N ILE A 91 1.45 12.17 9.80
CA ILE A 91 0.17 12.84 9.50
C ILE A 91 -0.90 12.43 10.53
N CYS A 92 -1.03 11.15 10.84
CA CYS A 92 -2.03 10.68 11.80
C CYS A 92 -1.76 11.19 13.23
N TYR A 93 -0.59 10.90 13.79
CA TYR A 93 -0.28 11.26 15.19
C TYR A 93 0.24 12.69 15.35
N GLY A 94 0.93 13.21 14.35
CA GLY A 94 1.52 14.54 14.41
C GLY A 94 0.53 15.63 14.03
N VAL A 95 -0.35 15.42 13.04
CA VAL A 95 -1.24 16.48 12.52
C VAL A 95 -2.69 16.28 12.94
N ILE A 96 -3.23 15.07 12.80
CA ILE A 96 -4.66 14.79 13.00
C ILE A 96 -5.01 14.60 14.48
N PHE A 97 -4.20 13.85 15.22
CA PHE A 97 -4.43 13.55 16.64
C PHE A 97 -4.47 14.80 17.54
N PRO A 98 -3.56 15.79 17.41
CA PRO A 98 -3.60 16.98 18.27
C PRO A 98 -4.77 17.91 17.99
N HIS A 99 -5.33 17.87 16.78
CA HIS A 99 -6.35 18.82 16.32
C HIS A 99 -7.61 18.10 15.81
N PRO A 100 -8.42 17.47 16.67
CA PRO A 100 -9.61 16.70 16.26
C PRO A 100 -10.67 17.54 15.52
N LYS A 101 -10.59 18.88 15.57
CA LYS A 101 -11.44 19.79 14.80
C LYS A 101 -11.17 19.71 13.29
N ILE A 102 -9.93 19.44 12.85
CA ILE A 102 -9.59 19.35 11.42
C ILE A 102 -10.19 18.12 10.75
N ALA A 103 -10.35 17.04 11.52
CA ALA A 103 -10.89 15.77 11.04
C ALA A 103 -12.39 15.85 10.66
N LYS A 104 -13.09 16.93 10.99
CA LYS A 104 -14.47 17.19 10.58
C LYS A 104 -14.60 17.63 9.12
N HIS A 105 -13.50 18.04 8.49
CA HIS A 105 -13.49 18.50 7.11
C HIS A 105 -13.60 17.32 6.13
N THR A 106 -14.21 17.55 4.97
CA THR A 106 -14.38 16.52 3.91
C THR A 106 -13.05 15.90 3.49
N SER A 107 -11.95 16.65 3.57
CA SER A 107 -10.60 16.15 3.27
C SER A 107 -10.19 14.94 4.10
N TYR A 108 -10.63 14.85 5.35
CA TYR A 108 -10.33 13.67 6.18
C TYR A 108 -11.00 12.40 5.66
N SER A 109 -12.24 12.52 5.17
CA SER A 109 -12.95 11.41 4.52
C SER A 109 -12.29 10.98 3.20
N LEU A 110 -11.80 11.94 2.41
CA LEU A 110 -11.05 11.66 1.18
C LEU A 110 -9.70 10.98 1.49
N LEU A 111 -9.01 11.41 2.55
CA LEU A 111 -7.77 10.80 3.02
C LEU A 111 -7.97 9.33 3.36
N ILE A 112 -8.95 9.04 4.23
CA ILE A 112 -9.28 7.67 4.65
C ILE A 112 -9.60 6.81 3.42
N THR A 113 -10.44 7.33 2.51
CA THR A 113 -10.81 6.61 1.30
C THR A 113 -9.60 6.29 0.42
N ALA A 114 -8.73 7.27 0.18
CA ALA A 114 -7.53 7.11 -0.64
C ALA A 114 -6.58 6.07 -0.05
N TRP A 115 -6.29 6.18 1.26
CA TRP A 115 -5.35 5.30 1.96
C TRP A 115 -5.91 3.89 2.08
N CYS A 116 -7.17 3.73 2.52
CA CYS A 116 -7.82 2.43 2.62
C CYS A 116 -7.83 1.69 1.29
N LEU A 117 -8.19 2.38 0.21
CA LEU A 117 -8.20 1.78 -1.12
C LEU A 117 -6.77 1.38 -1.54
N GLN A 118 -5.80 2.28 -1.45
CA GLN A 118 -4.41 2.00 -1.83
C GLN A 118 -3.84 0.78 -1.10
N TYR A 119 -3.93 0.76 0.23
CA TYR A 119 -3.31 -0.30 1.03
C TYR A 119 -4.07 -1.62 0.96
N PHE A 120 -5.40 -1.60 0.84
CA PHE A 120 -6.17 -2.82 0.61
C PHE A 120 -5.70 -3.55 -0.65
N ILE A 121 -5.52 -2.82 -1.75
CA ILE A 121 -5.05 -3.38 -3.03
C ILE A 121 -3.62 -3.88 -2.91
N HIS A 122 -2.74 -3.07 -2.30
CA HIS A 122 -1.32 -3.39 -2.14
C HIS A 122 -1.12 -4.68 -1.36
N TYR A 123 -1.70 -4.79 -0.16
CA TYR A 123 -1.55 -5.97 0.68
C TYR A 123 -2.21 -7.20 0.07
N SER A 124 -3.36 -7.03 -0.60
CA SER A 124 -4.00 -8.12 -1.34
C SER A 124 -3.08 -8.65 -2.44
N TYR A 125 -2.54 -7.78 -3.28
CA TYR A 125 -1.61 -8.16 -4.35
C TYR A 125 -0.39 -8.90 -3.79
N HIS A 126 0.20 -8.40 -2.71
CA HIS A 126 1.37 -9.02 -2.08
C HIS A 126 1.05 -10.38 -1.44
N ALA A 127 -0.11 -10.54 -0.78
CA ALA A 127 -0.55 -11.82 -0.23
C ALA A 127 -0.71 -12.90 -1.33
N PHE A 128 -1.39 -12.56 -2.43
CA PHE A 128 -1.55 -13.49 -3.56
C PHE A 128 -0.21 -13.83 -4.23
N ARG A 129 0.68 -12.85 -4.38
CA ARG A 129 1.99 -13.04 -5.00
C ARG A 129 2.88 -14.00 -4.19
N ILE A 130 2.83 -13.93 -2.87
CA ILE A 130 3.60 -14.83 -2.00
C ILE A 130 3.05 -16.26 -2.08
N LYS A 131 1.73 -16.43 -1.93
CA LYS A 131 1.10 -17.75 -1.88
C LYS A 131 1.17 -18.52 -3.20
N THR A 132 0.94 -17.83 -4.32
CA THR A 132 0.73 -18.51 -5.62
C THR A 132 1.92 -18.34 -6.57
N LYS A 133 2.89 -17.46 -6.26
CA LYS A 133 3.97 -17.00 -7.18
C LYS A 133 3.48 -16.43 -8.53
N ARG A 134 2.18 -16.53 -8.82
CA ARG A 134 1.42 -15.95 -9.93
C ARG A 134 0.32 -15.08 -9.32
N SER A 135 0.22 -13.83 -9.78
CA SER A 135 -0.89 -12.93 -9.42
C SER A 135 -1.93 -12.93 -10.55
N PRO A 136 -3.24 -12.97 -10.23
CA PRO A 136 -4.30 -12.83 -11.22
C PRO A 136 -4.16 -11.50 -11.98
N HIS A 137 -4.53 -11.51 -13.27
CA HIS A 137 -4.28 -10.35 -14.15
C HIS A 137 -5.00 -9.09 -13.64
N PHE A 138 -6.19 -9.25 -13.09
CA PHE A 138 -6.98 -8.16 -12.51
C PHE A 138 -6.28 -7.46 -11.33
N LEU A 139 -5.85 -8.19 -10.29
CA LEU A 139 -5.14 -7.59 -9.15
C LEU A 139 -3.81 -6.95 -9.57
N PHE A 140 -3.11 -7.57 -10.52
CA PHE A 140 -1.90 -6.97 -11.08
C PHE A 140 -2.21 -5.62 -11.74
N TRP A 141 -3.21 -5.56 -12.62
CA TRP A 141 -3.60 -4.31 -13.27
C TRP A 141 -4.01 -3.24 -12.24
N LEU A 142 -4.76 -3.64 -11.22
CA LEU A 142 -5.28 -2.73 -10.21
C LEU A 142 -4.15 -2.14 -9.34
N GLU A 143 -3.17 -2.94 -8.93
CA GLU A 143 -2.00 -2.48 -8.16
C GLU A 143 -1.13 -1.46 -8.92
N TYR A 144 -0.99 -1.60 -10.24
CA TYR A 144 -0.17 -0.66 -11.04
C TYR A 144 -0.94 0.56 -11.57
N ASN A 145 -2.27 0.59 -11.43
CA ASN A 145 -3.10 1.72 -11.88
C ASN A 145 -3.76 2.49 -10.74
N ASN A 146 -3.93 1.90 -9.55
CA ASN A 146 -4.54 2.57 -8.39
C ASN A 146 -3.89 3.91 -8.07
N PHE A 147 -2.58 4.00 -8.24
CA PHE A 147 -1.76 5.17 -7.95
C PHE A 147 -2.25 6.43 -8.69
N TYR A 148 -2.82 6.32 -9.90
CA TYR A 148 -3.31 7.51 -10.60
C TYR A 148 -4.49 8.17 -9.90
N LEU A 149 -5.26 7.42 -9.11
CA LEU A 149 -6.43 7.93 -8.40
C LEU A 149 -6.11 8.20 -6.93
N THR A 150 -5.50 7.24 -6.25
CA THR A 150 -5.26 7.30 -4.80
C THR A 150 -4.17 8.32 -4.45
N TYR A 151 -3.16 8.48 -5.29
CA TYR A 151 -2.06 9.41 -5.02
C TYR A 151 -2.49 10.87 -5.06
N PRO A 152 -3.11 11.41 -6.13
CA PRO A 152 -3.56 12.80 -6.13
C PRO A 152 -4.65 13.05 -5.09
N LEU A 153 -5.54 12.08 -4.87
CA LEU A 153 -6.59 12.19 -3.86
C LEU A 153 -6.01 12.28 -2.44
N GLY A 154 -5.04 11.43 -2.12
CA GLY A 154 -4.31 11.47 -0.86
C GLY A 154 -3.52 12.77 -0.72
N LEU A 155 -2.79 13.19 -1.75
CA LEU A 155 -1.98 14.40 -1.73
C LEU A 155 -2.82 15.66 -1.45
N VAL A 156 -3.92 15.84 -2.17
CA VAL A 156 -4.82 16.99 -1.97
C VAL A 156 -5.43 16.97 -0.58
N ALA A 157 -5.86 15.79 -0.10
CA ALA A 157 -6.40 15.66 1.24
C ALA A 157 -5.38 16.02 2.33
N GLU A 158 -4.15 15.54 2.20
CA GLU A 158 -3.04 15.81 3.13
C GLU A 158 -2.67 17.29 3.16
N MET A 159 -2.57 17.93 1.99
CA MET A 159 -2.28 19.36 1.90
C MET A 159 -3.37 20.22 2.55
N ILE A 160 -4.65 19.88 2.35
CA ILE A 160 -5.75 20.62 2.98
C ILE A 160 -5.74 20.42 4.50
N LEU A 161 -5.48 19.19 4.98
CA LEU A 161 -5.40 18.91 6.43
C LEU A 161 -4.22 19.63 7.08
N LEU A 162 -3.06 19.66 6.40
CA LEU A 162 -1.91 20.44 6.85
C LEU A 162 -2.25 21.93 6.90
N PHE A 163 -2.80 22.50 5.83
CA PHE A 163 -3.20 23.90 5.80
C PHE A 163 -4.19 24.25 6.92
N LEU A 164 -5.17 23.37 7.17
CA LEU A 164 -6.15 23.58 8.23
C LEU A 164 -5.51 23.46 9.63
N SER A 165 -4.50 22.61 9.80
CA SER A 165 -3.78 22.48 11.08
C SER A 165 -2.97 23.73 11.44
N LEU A 166 -2.44 24.49 10.45
CA LEU A 166 -1.75 25.76 10.71
C LEU A 166 -2.63 26.76 11.47
N ALA A 167 -3.95 26.77 11.21
CA ALA A 167 -4.87 27.68 11.88
C ALA A 167 -5.12 27.34 13.37
N PHE A 168 -4.70 26.17 13.85
CA PHE A 168 -4.90 25.73 15.23
C PHE A 168 -3.62 25.73 16.07
N VAL A 169 -2.47 26.09 15.47
CA VAL A 169 -1.17 26.16 16.14
C VAL A 169 -0.89 27.59 16.58
N GLU A 170 -0.26 27.74 17.73
CA GLU A 170 0.19 29.05 18.21
C GLU A 170 1.23 29.66 17.26
N GLU A 171 1.02 30.92 16.89
CA GLU A 171 1.95 31.68 16.05
C GLU A 171 3.33 31.76 16.72
N ASN A 172 4.39 31.50 15.94
CA ASN A 172 5.81 31.51 16.37
C ASN A 172 6.29 30.32 17.22
N SER A 173 5.49 29.26 17.37
CA SER A 173 6.00 28.01 17.93
C SER A 173 6.96 27.31 16.97
N LEU A 174 7.95 26.56 17.48
CA LEU A 174 8.80 25.67 16.66
C LEU A 174 7.96 24.73 15.79
N TYR A 175 6.81 24.30 16.29
CA TYR A 175 5.89 23.43 15.58
C TYR A 175 5.23 24.13 14.36
N ASP A 176 4.91 25.42 14.46
CA ASP A 176 4.39 26.22 13.34
C ASP A 176 5.40 26.31 12.19
N TYR A 177 6.67 26.59 12.50
CA TYR A 177 7.74 26.59 11.50
C TYR A 177 7.92 25.23 10.83
N VAL A 178 7.86 24.14 11.59
CA VAL A 178 7.92 22.77 11.06
C VAL A 178 6.75 22.52 10.11
N LEU A 179 5.52 22.88 10.48
CA LEU A 179 4.34 22.67 9.64
C LEU A 179 4.38 23.51 8.35
N LYS A 180 4.77 24.79 8.45
CA LYS A 180 4.97 25.67 7.28
C LYS A 180 6.02 25.12 6.34
N SER A 181 7.17 24.69 6.88
CA SER A 181 8.24 24.09 6.07
C SER A 181 7.80 22.78 5.40
N ALA A 182 7.06 21.93 6.12
CA ALA A 182 6.52 20.69 5.59
C ALA A 182 5.48 20.92 4.48
N PHE A 183 4.61 21.93 4.64
CA PHE A 183 3.63 22.33 3.63
C PHE A 183 4.31 22.82 2.35
N LEU A 184 5.35 23.66 2.46
CA LEU A 184 6.13 24.12 1.31
C LEU A 184 6.90 22.99 0.63
N ALA A 185 7.48 22.08 1.42
CA ALA A 185 8.20 20.91 0.91
C ALA A 185 7.26 19.89 0.23
N TYR A 186 5.96 19.91 0.52
CA TYR A 186 5.00 18.94 0.00
C TYR A 186 4.89 18.97 -1.53
N ILE A 187 4.90 20.16 -2.14
CA ILE A 187 4.79 20.34 -3.60
C ILE A 187 5.99 19.74 -4.35
N PRO A 188 7.25 20.11 -4.05
CA PRO A 188 8.40 19.52 -4.75
C PRO A 188 8.53 18.03 -4.45
N VAL A 189 8.31 17.59 -3.20
CA VAL A 189 8.36 16.16 -2.85
C VAL A 189 7.31 15.38 -3.63
N ALA A 190 6.09 15.92 -3.80
CA ALA A 190 5.04 15.28 -4.57
C ALA A 190 5.39 15.13 -6.04
N TYR A 191 5.99 16.17 -6.65
CA TYR A 191 6.44 16.11 -8.03
C TYR A 191 7.50 15.02 -8.25
N PHE A 192 8.53 14.98 -7.41
CA PHE A 192 9.58 13.95 -7.50
C PHE A 192 9.04 12.55 -7.21
N ALA A 193 8.18 12.42 -6.21
CA ALA A 193 7.50 11.17 -5.86
C ALA A 193 6.69 10.62 -7.05
N TRP A 194 5.94 11.49 -7.74
CA TRP A 194 5.16 11.11 -8.91
C TRP A 194 6.06 10.56 -10.03
N GLY A 195 7.13 11.28 -10.37
CA GLY A 195 8.10 10.82 -11.38
C GLY A 195 8.71 9.46 -11.01
N HIS A 196 9.14 9.30 -9.76
CA HIS A 196 9.68 8.03 -9.27
C HIS A 196 8.67 6.89 -9.38
N LEU A 197 7.40 7.12 -9.03
CA LEU A 197 6.34 6.11 -9.11
C LEU A 197 6.06 5.68 -10.55
N GLN A 198 6.04 6.62 -11.50
CA GLN A 198 5.85 6.32 -12.92
C GLN A 198 6.99 5.47 -13.49
N GLU A 199 8.23 5.83 -13.18
CA GLU A 199 9.41 5.07 -13.61
C GLU A 199 9.38 3.65 -13.02
N ARG A 200 9.11 3.54 -11.71
CA ARG A 200 9.01 2.26 -11.00
C ARG A 200 7.92 1.37 -11.58
N LYS A 201 6.77 1.93 -11.93
CA LYS A 201 5.71 1.22 -12.64
C LYS A 201 6.23 0.72 -13.98
N LYS A 202 6.80 1.58 -14.82
CA LYS A 202 7.25 1.21 -16.17
C LYS A 202 8.24 0.05 -16.13
N VAL A 203 9.25 0.13 -15.25
CA VAL A 203 10.29 -0.90 -15.10
C VAL A 203 9.68 -2.23 -14.63
N LYS A 204 8.95 -2.23 -13.51
CA LYS A 204 8.38 -3.46 -12.94
C LYS A 204 7.30 -4.08 -13.83
N TYR A 205 6.46 -3.26 -14.43
CA TYR A 205 5.39 -3.73 -15.31
C TYR A 205 6.00 -4.45 -16.52
N THR A 206 6.99 -3.82 -17.17
CA THR A 206 7.71 -4.40 -18.31
C THR A 206 8.40 -5.71 -17.93
N GLU A 207 9.10 -5.74 -16.79
CA GLU A 207 9.78 -6.95 -16.31
C GLU A 207 8.79 -8.12 -16.10
N ILE A 208 7.66 -7.87 -15.47
CA ILE A 208 6.66 -8.90 -15.19
C ILE A 208 5.97 -9.35 -16.49
N MET A 209 5.71 -8.44 -17.44
CA MET A 209 5.09 -8.81 -18.72
C MET A 209 6.05 -9.64 -19.57
N ASN A 210 7.34 -9.30 -19.59
CA ASN A 210 8.36 -10.11 -20.25
C ASN A 210 8.43 -11.52 -19.65
N LYS A 211 8.45 -11.65 -18.31
CA LYS A 211 8.43 -12.97 -17.64
C LYS A 211 7.18 -13.79 -17.98
N ARG A 212 6.01 -13.15 -18.06
CA ARG A 212 4.76 -13.81 -18.47
C ARG A 212 4.79 -14.22 -19.93
N ASN A 213 5.33 -13.39 -20.83
CA ASN A 213 5.47 -13.71 -22.24
C ASN A 213 6.44 -14.87 -22.45
N ILE A 214 7.61 -14.87 -21.81
CA ILE A 214 8.55 -16.01 -21.84
C ILE A 214 7.87 -17.29 -21.36
N SER A 215 7.11 -17.22 -20.25
CA SER A 215 6.38 -18.39 -19.74
C SER A 215 5.29 -18.87 -20.71
N ARG A 216 4.62 -17.96 -21.42
CA ARG A 216 3.60 -18.28 -22.43
C ARG A 216 4.23 -18.92 -23.67
N VAL A 217 5.32 -18.33 -24.19
CA VAL A 217 6.08 -18.86 -25.33
C VAL A 217 6.61 -20.25 -25.02
N ARG A 218 7.23 -20.45 -23.84
CA ARG A 218 7.67 -21.78 -23.39
C ARG A 218 6.53 -22.79 -23.36
N ASN A 219 5.40 -22.44 -22.74
CA ASN A 219 4.23 -23.30 -22.71
C ASN A 219 3.58 -23.54 -24.09
N SER A 220 3.86 -22.71 -25.09
CA SER A 220 3.36 -22.86 -26.47
C SER A 220 4.32 -23.68 -27.35
N GLN A 221 5.62 -23.67 -27.03
CA GLN A 221 6.65 -24.47 -27.70
C GLN A 221 6.71 -25.93 -27.18
N ASP A 222 6.18 -26.20 -25.99
CA ASP A 222 6.02 -27.55 -25.42
C ASP A 222 4.54 -28.04 -25.39
N PRO A 223 3.83 -28.24 -26.53
CA PRO A 223 2.51 -28.89 -26.49
C PRO A 223 2.59 -30.42 -26.31
N VAL A 224 3.75 -31.03 -26.60
CA VAL A 224 3.94 -32.49 -26.62
C VAL A 224 5.28 -32.83 -25.96
N GLY A 225 5.25 -33.19 -24.68
CA GLY A 225 6.48 -33.52 -23.94
C GLY A 225 6.26 -34.34 -22.68
N THR A 226 5.18 -35.13 -22.59
CA THR A 226 4.96 -36.03 -21.43
C THR A 226 4.12 -37.27 -21.76
N THR A 227 4.23 -37.84 -22.97
CA THR A 227 3.52 -39.11 -23.27
C THR A 227 4.27 -40.09 -24.17
N ALA A 228 5.48 -39.77 -24.67
CA ALA A 228 6.24 -40.69 -25.52
C ALA A 228 7.44 -41.38 -24.83
N THR A 229 8.03 -40.79 -23.78
CA THR A 229 9.30 -41.30 -23.23
C THR A 229 9.18 -42.45 -22.23
N SER A 230 7.97 -42.87 -21.83
CA SER A 230 7.76 -43.99 -20.90
C SER A 230 7.46 -45.33 -21.56
N VAL A 231 7.29 -45.39 -22.89
CA VAL A 231 7.01 -46.65 -23.61
C VAL A 231 8.23 -47.18 -24.36
N GLU A 232 9.11 -46.32 -24.90
CA GLU A 232 10.31 -46.78 -25.65
C GLU A 232 11.48 -47.27 -24.78
N LEU A 233 11.46 -47.07 -23.46
CA LEU A 233 12.48 -47.62 -22.54
C LEU A 233 12.08 -48.96 -21.91
N ARG A 234 11.03 -49.62 -22.41
CA ARG A 234 10.63 -50.98 -22.00
C ARG A 234 10.88 -52.06 -23.06
N GLU A 235 11.33 -51.69 -24.26
CA GLU A 235 11.65 -52.63 -25.35
C GLU A 235 13.07 -52.45 -25.91
N MET A 236 14.02 -51.97 -25.09
CA MET A 236 15.46 -52.12 -25.35
C MET A 236 16.15 -52.75 -24.15
#